data_AF-A0A1B6IR76-F1
#
_entry.id   AF-A0A1B6IR76-F1
#
_cell.length_a   1.000
_cell.length_b   1.000
_cell.length_c   1.000
_cell.angle_alpha   90.00
_cell.angle_beta   90.00
_cell.angle_gamma   90.00
#
_symmetry.space_group_name_H-M   'P 1'
#
loop_
_entity.id
_entity.type
_entity.pdbx_description
1 polymer ?
#
loop_
_entity_poly.entity_id
_entity_poly.type
_entity_poly.pdbx_seq_one_letter_code
_entity_poly.pdbx_strand_id
1 'polypeptide(L)'
;LVCGGDGTIGWVLQCLDNVGQDSECSSPPCAIVPLGTGNDLARVLRWGPGYTGGEDPMNLLRDVIDAEEIRLDRWTVVFHPEDKADDKFQQITNNTGSTSEDNTQIYVMNNYFGIGIDADLCLDFHNAREENPNKFNSRLHNKGVYVKMGLRKMVGRKMCKDLHREVRLEVD
;
A
#
# COMPACT_ATOMS: atom_id res chain seq x y z
N LEU A 1 -12.80 -10.26 10.50
CA LEU A 1 -11.58 -11.06 10.20
C LEU A 1 -11.23 -10.87 8.73
N VAL A 2 -10.02 -10.40 8.42
CA VAL A 2 -9.55 -10.15 7.06
C VAL A 2 -8.45 -11.14 6.70
N CYS A 3 -8.67 -11.93 5.66
CA CYS A 3 -7.71 -12.96 5.22
C CYS A 3 -6.97 -12.50 3.97
N GLY A 4 -5.70 -12.12 4.10
CA GLY A 4 -4.97 -11.52 2.98
C GLY A 4 -3.58 -11.00 3.33
N GLY A 5 -2.98 -10.26 2.40
CA GLY A 5 -1.79 -9.45 2.67
C GLY A 5 -2.15 -7.98 2.90
N ASP A 6 -1.15 -7.12 3.02
CA ASP A 6 -1.32 -5.68 3.32
C ASP A 6 -2.27 -4.96 2.34
N GLY A 7 -2.21 -5.29 1.04
CA GLY A 7 -3.13 -4.71 0.04
C GLY A 7 -4.60 -5.09 0.25
N THR A 8 -4.87 -6.33 0.66
CA THR A 8 -6.24 -6.78 0.99
C THR A 8 -6.75 -6.08 2.24
N ILE A 9 -5.90 -5.94 3.26
CA ILE A 9 -6.27 -5.26 4.51
C ILE A 9 -6.54 -3.78 4.22
N GLY A 10 -5.68 -3.12 3.44
CA GLY A 10 -5.89 -1.74 3.02
C GLY A 10 -7.20 -1.53 2.24
N TRP A 11 -7.53 -2.46 1.32
CA TRP A 11 -8.81 -2.43 0.61
C TRP A 11 -10.01 -2.54 1.56
N VAL A 12 -9.98 -3.46 2.53
CA VAL A 12 -11.07 -3.59 3.51
C VAL A 12 -11.21 -2.32 4.36
N LEU A 13 -10.10 -1.77 4.86
CA LEU A 13 -10.13 -0.53 5.66
C LEU A 13 -10.70 0.64 4.85
N GLN A 14 -10.34 0.77 3.57
CA GLN A 14 -10.91 1.78 2.69
C GLN A 14 -12.42 1.56 2.47
N CYS A 15 -12.86 0.30 2.30
CA CYS A 15 -14.29 0.00 2.21
C CYS A 15 -15.02 0.40 3.49
N LEU A 16 -14.45 0.15 4.67
CA LEU A 16 -15.02 0.54 5.95
C LEU A 16 -15.13 2.07 6.09
N ASP A 17 -14.16 2.84 5.60
CA ASP A 17 -14.29 4.31 5.59
C ASP A 17 -15.45 4.79 4.74
N ASN A 18 -15.60 4.19 3.55
CA ASN A 18 -16.60 4.61 2.59
C ASN A 18 -18.03 4.32 3.07
N VAL A 19 -18.22 3.24 3.84
CA VAL A 19 -19.55 2.84 4.37
C VAL A 19 -19.78 3.26 5.82
N GLY A 20 -18.71 3.63 6.53
CA GLY A 20 -18.72 3.81 7.99
C GLY A 20 -19.66 4.91 8.50
N GLN A 21 -19.99 5.89 7.65
CA GLN A 21 -20.94 6.95 8.00
C GLN A 21 -22.39 6.45 8.05
N ASP A 22 -22.70 5.41 7.26
CA ASP A 22 -24.06 4.86 7.11
C ASP A 22 -24.24 3.54 7.87
N SER A 23 -23.20 3.03 8.54
CA SER A 23 -23.24 1.76 9.25
C SER A 23 -23.55 1.93 10.74
N GLU A 24 -24.31 0.97 11.29
CA GLU A 24 -24.60 0.88 12.74
C GLU A 24 -23.31 0.78 13.59
N CYS A 25 -22.24 0.21 13.03
CA CYS A 25 -20.91 0.19 13.61
C CYS A 25 -19.95 0.90 12.67
N SER A 26 -19.58 2.14 13.01
CA SER A 26 -18.79 3.01 12.13
C SER A 26 -17.31 2.63 12.05
N SER A 27 -16.79 1.85 13.00
CA SER A 27 -15.37 1.47 13.07
C SER A 27 -15.20 0.10 13.74
N PRO A 28 -15.62 -0.99 13.07
CA PRO A 28 -15.52 -2.32 13.65
C PRO A 28 -14.06 -2.77 13.78
N PRO A 29 -13.68 -3.45 14.88
CA PRO A 29 -12.33 -3.99 15.03
C PRO A 29 -12.04 -5.04 13.96
N CYS A 30 -10.80 -5.02 13.46
CA CYS A 30 -10.35 -5.88 12.37
C CYS A 30 -9.17 -6.76 12.81
N ALA A 31 -9.40 -8.07 12.86
CA ALA A 31 -8.33 -9.07 13.00
C ALA A 31 -7.79 -9.52 11.63
N ILE A 32 -6.53 -9.95 11.57
CA ILE A 32 -5.82 -10.30 10.32
C ILE A 32 -5.44 -11.79 10.31
N VAL A 33 -5.73 -12.48 9.21
CA VAL A 33 -5.09 -13.75 8.84
C VAL A 33 -4.05 -13.47 7.75
N PRO A 34 -2.74 -13.54 8.06
CA PRO A 34 -1.69 -13.10 7.15
C PRO A 34 -1.45 -14.12 6.04
N LEU A 35 -2.18 -13.99 4.93
CA LEU A 35 -2.06 -14.89 3.77
C LEU A 35 -1.03 -14.40 2.74
N GLY A 36 -0.68 -13.12 2.77
CA GLY A 36 0.26 -12.51 1.83
C GLY A 36 1.72 -12.97 1.99
N THR A 37 2.61 -12.31 1.24
CA THR A 37 4.07 -12.52 1.33
C THR A 37 4.75 -11.50 2.24
N GLY A 38 4.34 -10.22 2.12
CA GLY A 38 4.77 -9.09 2.95
C GLY A 38 4.25 -9.24 4.38
N ASN A 39 2.97 -8.97 4.63
CA ASN A 39 2.30 -9.11 5.94
C ASN A 39 2.90 -8.19 7.02
N ASP A 40 3.27 -6.97 6.65
CA ASP A 40 3.92 -6.04 7.57
C ASP A 40 2.97 -5.58 8.67
N LEU A 41 1.73 -5.22 8.31
CA LEU A 41 0.71 -4.81 9.27
C LEU A 41 0.37 -5.94 10.25
N ALA A 42 0.32 -7.19 9.77
CA ALA A 42 0.10 -8.35 10.62
C ALA A 42 1.23 -8.56 11.64
N ARG A 43 2.49 -8.30 11.27
CA ARG A 43 3.62 -8.39 12.20
C ARG A 43 3.58 -7.29 13.25
N VAL A 44 3.29 -6.06 12.85
CA VAL A 44 3.19 -4.90 13.76
C VAL A 44 2.06 -5.13 14.77
N LEU A 45 0.90 -5.59 14.30
CA LEU A 45 -0.26 -5.89 15.14
C LEU A 45 -0.21 -7.30 15.77
N ARG A 46 0.93 -7.99 15.67
CA ARG A 46 1.22 -9.29 16.31
C ARG A 46 0.34 -10.48 15.91
N TRP A 47 -0.38 -10.41 14.79
CA TRP A 47 -1.07 -11.55 14.16
C TRP A 47 -0.11 -12.55 13.50
N GLY A 48 1.18 -12.24 13.47
CA GLY A 48 2.23 -13.14 13.03
C GLY A 48 2.67 -12.95 11.57
N PRO A 49 3.71 -13.68 11.14
CA PRO A 49 4.37 -13.43 9.86
C PRO A 49 3.66 -14.05 8.65
N GLY A 50 2.75 -15.00 8.86
CA GLY A 50 2.03 -15.68 7.79
C GLY A 50 1.31 -16.96 8.25
N TYR A 51 0.11 -17.22 7.73
CA TYR A 51 -0.70 -18.40 8.02
C TYR A 51 -0.44 -19.51 6.98
N THR A 52 0.00 -20.70 7.38
CA THR A 52 0.39 -21.77 6.44
C THR A 52 -0.69 -22.83 6.21
N GLY A 53 -1.83 -22.72 6.90
CA GLY A 53 -2.90 -23.71 6.83
C GLY A 53 -2.71 -24.95 7.71
N GLY A 54 -1.58 -25.05 8.42
CA GLY A 54 -1.33 -26.13 9.38
C GLY A 54 -1.87 -25.86 10.79
N GLU A 55 -2.27 -24.63 11.08
CA GLU A 55 -2.84 -24.20 12.36
C GLU A 55 -4.33 -24.57 12.41
N ASP A 56 -4.82 -25.00 13.58
CA ASP A 56 -6.24 -25.27 13.78
C ASP A 56 -7.03 -23.95 13.69
N PRO A 57 -8.00 -23.82 12.76
CA PRO A 57 -8.84 -22.62 12.64
C PRO A 57 -9.54 -22.25 13.95
N MET A 58 -9.82 -23.22 14.84
CA MET A 58 -10.45 -22.94 16.11
C MET A 58 -9.53 -22.14 17.06
N ASN A 59 -8.21 -22.35 16.99
CA ASN A 59 -7.27 -21.57 17.80
C ASN A 59 -7.20 -20.13 17.28
N LEU A 60 -7.17 -19.94 15.97
CA LEU A 60 -7.23 -18.60 15.37
C LEU A 60 -8.50 -17.85 15.80
N LEU A 61 -9.65 -18.51 15.83
CA LEU A 61 -10.90 -17.87 16.28
C LEU A 61 -10.88 -17.51 17.78
N ARG A 62 -10.23 -18.32 18.62
CA ARG A 62 -10.00 -17.98 20.04
C ARG A 62 -9.09 -16.77 20.17
N ASP A 63 -7.98 -16.74 19.43
CA ASP A 63 -7.06 -15.60 19.41
C ASP A 63 -7.78 -14.32 18.98
N VAL A 64 -8.74 -14.39 18.06
CA VAL A 64 -9.58 -13.26 17.66
C VAL A 64 -10.52 -12.78 18.76
N ILE A 65 -11.11 -13.71 19.53
CA ILE A 65 -12.02 -13.38 20.64
C ILE A 65 -11.25 -12.76 21.80
N ASP A 66 -10.05 -13.28 22.09
CA ASP A 66 -9.24 -12.87 23.23
C ASP A 66 -8.31 -11.68 22.92
N ALA A 67 -8.26 -11.23 21.66
CA ALA A 67 -7.39 -10.14 21.24
C ALA A 67 -7.77 -8.79 21.86
N GLU A 68 -6.74 -8.01 22.18
CA GLU A 68 -6.91 -6.61 22.57
C GLU A 68 -7.20 -5.73 21.34
N GLU A 69 -8.22 -4.89 21.46
CA GLU A 69 -8.49 -3.86 20.46
C GLU A 69 -7.50 -2.71 20.57
N ILE A 70 -6.83 -2.41 19.45
CA ILE A 70 -5.88 -1.30 19.37
C ILE A 70 -6.30 -0.34 18.27
N ARG A 71 -6.06 0.95 18.51
CA ARG A 71 -6.28 1.99 17.51
C ARG A 71 -5.16 1.96 16.47
N LEU A 72 -5.55 2.00 15.20
CA LEU A 72 -4.63 2.09 14.06
C LEU A 72 -4.72 3.50 13.48
N ASP A 73 -3.61 4.24 13.55
CA ASP A 73 -3.48 5.51 12.85
C ASP A 73 -3.23 5.26 11.36
N ARG A 74 -3.89 6.05 10.52
CA ARG A 74 -3.77 5.97 9.06
C ARG A 74 -3.45 7.34 8.49
N TRP A 75 -2.59 7.35 7.49
CA TRP A 75 -1.96 8.55 6.99
C TRP A 75 -2.64 8.98 5.70
N THR A 76 -3.11 10.22 5.65
CA THR A 76 -3.57 10.83 4.40
C THR A 76 -2.38 11.50 3.72
N VAL A 77 -2.05 11.03 2.52
CA VAL A 77 -1.00 11.58 1.67
C VAL A 77 -1.67 12.33 0.52
N VAL A 78 -1.35 13.62 0.41
CA VAL A 78 -1.90 14.50 -0.62
C VAL A 78 -0.79 14.86 -1.60
N PHE A 79 -1.02 14.61 -2.89
CA PHE A 79 -0.12 14.97 -3.97
C PHE A 79 -0.67 16.18 -4.71
N HIS A 80 0.11 17.25 -4.72
CA HIS A 80 -0.13 18.44 -5.54
C HIS A 80 0.86 18.43 -6.70
N PRO A 81 0.42 18.08 -7.92
CA PRO A 81 1.30 18.19 -9.08
C PRO A 81 1.61 19.67 -9.35
N GLU A 82 2.87 19.97 -9.68
CA GLU A 82 3.23 21.31 -10.16
C GLU A 82 2.59 21.55 -11.52
N ASP A 83 1.80 22.62 -11.62
CA ASP A 83 1.35 23.14 -12.91
C ASP A 83 2.56 23.67 -13.69
N LYS A 84 3.02 22.91 -14.69
CA LYS A 84 4.01 23.42 -15.63
C LYS A 84 3.38 24.59 -16.41
N ALA A 85 3.97 25.77 -16.27
CA ALA A 85 3.47 27.01 -16.89
C ALA A 85 3.45 27.00 -18.44
N ASP A 86 4.00 25.97 -19.10
CA ASP A 86 4.26 25.97 -20.54
C ASP A 86 3.15 25.36 -21.42
N ASP A 87 2.11 24.73 -20.87
CA ASP A 87 1.00 24.14 -21.67
C ASP A 87 -0.20 25.09 -21.87
N LYS A 88 -0.05 26.39 -21.58
CA LYS A 88 -1.14 27.38 -21.77
C LYS A 88 -1.37 27.82 -23.22
N PHE A 89 -0.66 27.26 -24.22
CA PHE A 89 -0.77 27.69 -25.63
C PHE A 89 -1.41 26.69 -26.61
N GLN A 90 -2.08 25.62 -26.14
CA GLN A 90 -2.86 24.73 -27.03
C GLN A 90 -4.29 24.40 -26.56
N GLN A 91 -4.96 25.30 -25.84
CA GLN A 91 -6.42 25.22 -25.67
C GLN A 91 -7.12 26.49 -26.15
N ILE A 92 -7.01 26.74 -27.46
CA ILE A 92 -8.07 27.47 -28.17
C ILE A 92 -9.06 26.39 -28.62
N THR A 93 -10.35 26.58 -28.28
CA THR A 93 -11.51 25.69 -28.51
C THR A 93 -11.69 24.49 -27.58
N ASN A 94 -12.18 24.71 -26.35
CA ASN A 94 -13.63 24.62 -26.05
C ASN A 94 -13.91 24.95 -24.57
N ASN A 95 -14.97 25.74 -24.37
CA ASN A 95 -15.53 26.11 -23.07
C ASN A 95 -15.76 24.90 -22.15
N THR A 96 -15.17 24.92 -20.96
CA THR A 96 -15.84 24.83 -19.65
C THR A 96 -14.77 25.09 -18.59
N GLY A 97 -15.02 26.01 -17.67
CA GLY A 97 -14.02 26.42 -16.68
C GLY A 97 -13.61 25.25 -15.78
N SER A 98 -12.35 24.84 -15.87
CA SER A 98 -11.68 24.08 -14.83
C SER A 98 -10.55 24.94 -14.27
N THR A 99 -10.73 25.34 -13.02
CA THR A 99 -9.68 25.94 -12.20
C THR A 99 -8.59 24.89 -11.97
N SER A 100 -7.35 25.34 -11.84
CA SER A 100 -6.12 24.57 -11.61
C SER A 100 -6.08 23.74 -10.30
N GLU A 101 -7.23 23.51 -9.65
CA GLU A 101 -7.36 22.77 -8.39
C GLU A 101 -7.63 21.26 -8.61
N ASP A 102 -7.90 20.83 -9.85
CA ASP A 102 -8.50 19.52 -10.16
C ASP A 102 -7.53 18.33 -10.27
N ASN A 103 -6.20 18.51 -10.14
CA ASN A 103 -5.24 17.40 -10.24
C ASN A 103 -4.70 16.91 -8.89
N THR A 104 -5.26 17.33 -7.76
CA THR A 104 -4.85 16.85 -6.44
C THR A 104 -5.20 15.37 -6.27
N GLN A 105 -4.21 14.52 -6.00
CA GLN A 105 -4.43 13.09 -5.73
C GLN A 105 -4.31 12.82 -4.23
N ILE A 106 -5.28 12.14 -3.65
CA ILE A 106 -5.31 11.83 -2.22
C ILE A 106 -5.26 10.30 -2.04
N TYR A 107 -4.35 9.84 -1.21
CA TYR A 107 -4.19 8.43 -0.87
C TYR A 107 -4.20 8.23 0.64
N VAL A 108 -4.79 7.12 1.11
CA VAL A 108 -4.73 6.69 2.51
C VAL A 108 -3.73 5.55 2.64
N MET A 109 -2.75 5.71 3.52
CA MET A 109 -1.68 4.75 3.78
C MET A 109 -1.84 4.15 5.18
N ASN A 110 -1.65 2.82 5.27
CA ASN A 110 -1.84 2.07 6.53
C ASN A 110 -0.52 1.74 7.26
N ASN A 111 0.63 1.88 6.59
CA ASN A 111 1.90 1.44 7.14
C ASN A 111 3.01 2.46 6.87
N TYR A 112 3.36 2.66 5.61
CA TYR A 112 4.37 3.64 5.21
C TYR A 112 4.09 4.17 3.81
N PHE A 113 4.66 5.34 3.53
CA PHE A 113 4.84 5.88 2.19
C PHE A 113 6.34 5.88 1.88
N GLY A 114 6.72 5.46 0.68
CA GLY A 114 8.12 5.32 0.29
C GLY A 114 8.39 5.86 -1.10
N ILE A 115 9.56 6.48 -1.27
CA ILE A 115 10.11 6.91 -2.56
C ILE A 115 11.54 6.36 -2.71
N GLY A 116 11.98 6.23 -3.95
CA GLY A 116 13.34 5.78 -4.25
C GLY A 116 13.45 4.31 -4.66
N ILE A 117 14.60 3.70 -4.41
CA ILE A 117 14.95 2.38 -4.96
C ILE A 117 14.03 1.26 -4.45
N ASP A 118 13.60 1.35 -3.19
CA ASP A 118 12.69 0.37 -2.59
C ASP A 118 11.28 0.47 -3.20
N ALA A 119 10.77 1.69 -3.39
CA ALA A 119 9.51 1.93 -4.07
C ALA A 119 9.53 1.43 -5.53
N ASP A 120 10.64 1.67 -6.24
CA ASP A 120 10.86 1.18 -7.60
C ASP A 120 10.94 -0.36 -7.65
N LEU A 121 11.49 -1.01 -6.62
CA LEU A 121 11.49 -2.47 -6.46
C LEU A 121 10.09 -3.01 -6.20
N CYS A 122 9.35 -2.39 -5.29
CA CYS A 122 7.96 -2.72 -5.01
C CYS A 122 7.09 -2.63 -6.27
N LEU A 123 7.28 -1.60 -7.10
CA LEU A 123 6.56 -1.41 -8.35
C LEU A 123 6.87 -2.51 -9.37
N ASP A 124 8.15 -2.83 -9.59
CA ASP A 124 8.56 -3.92 -10.48
C ASP A 124 7.97 -5.28 -10.03
N PHE A 125 8.00 -5.54 -8.72
CA PHE A 125 7.44 -6.76 -8.15
C PHE A 125 5.91 -6.81 -8.34
N HIS A 126 5.22 -5.69 -8.11
CA HIS A 126 3.78 -5.58 -8.32
C HIS A 126 3.41 -5.85 -9.79
N ASN A 127 4.07 -5.18 -10.74
CA ASN A 127 3.82 -5.35 -12.18
C ASN A 127 4.06 -6.80 -12.63
N ALA A 128 5.17 -7.41 -12.21
CA ALA A 128 5.45 -8.80 -12.55
C ALA A 128 4.39 -9.77 -12.00
N ARG A 129 3.84 -9.46 -10.83
CA ARG A 129 2.76 -10.23 -10.20
C ARG A 129 1.44 -10.08 -10.95
N GLU A 130 1.07 -8.86 -11.36
CA GLU A 130 -0.13 -8.60 -12.17
C GLU A 130 -0.04 -9.26 -13.55
N GLU A 131 1.14 -9.24 -14.19
CA GLU A 131 1.35 -9.88 -15.49
C GLU A 131 1.27 -11.41 -15.42
N ASN A 132 1.70 -12.02 -14.31
CA ASN A 132 1.81 -13.47 -14.18
C ASN A 132 1.29 -14.01 -12.83
N PRO A 133 0.01 -13.78 -12.46
CA PRO A 133 -0.49 -14.06 -11.11
C PRO A 133 -0.29 -15.51 -10.67
N ASN A 134 -0.42 -16.47 -11.61
CA ASN A 134 -0.23 -17.90 -11.36
C ASN A 134 1.18 -18.28 -10.90
N LYS A 135 2.20 -17.44 -11.15
CA LYS A 135 3.58 -17.67 -10.70
C LYS A 135 3.84 -17.18 -9.27
N PHE A 136 2.94 -16.37 -8.70
CA PHE A 136 3.15 -15.71 -7.41
C PHE A 136 2.33 -16.32 -6.26
N ASN A 137 2.11 -17.63 -6.32
CA ASN A 137 1.32 -18.38 -5.34
C ASN A 137 2.12 -18.91 -4.13
N SER A 138 3.44 -18.74 -4.12
CA SER A 138 4.32 -19.25 -3.06
C SER A 138 5.15 -18.14 -2.42
N ARG A 139 5.08 -18.03 -1.09
CA ARG A 139 5.82 -16.99 -0.33
C ARG A 139 7.32 -17.08 -0.51
N LEU A 140 7.89 -18.29 -0.49
CA LEU A 140 9.34 -18.48 -0.66
C LEU A 140 9.77 -18.07 -2.06
N HIS A 141 9.00 -18.46 -3.07
CA HIS A 141 9.25 -18.05 -4.45
C HIS A 141 9.18 -16.53 -4.60
N ASN A 142 8.12 -15.92 -4.08
CA ASN A 142 7.90 -14.47 -4.11
C ASN A 142 9.07 -13.71 -3.46
N LYS A 143 9.53 -14.16 -2.28
CA LYS A 143 10.70 -13.59 -1.61
C LYS A 143 11.97 -13.73 -2.47
N GLY A 144 12.17 -14.89 -3.10
CA GLY A 144 13.30 -15.10 -4.00
C GLY A 144 13.29 -14.19 -5.24
N VAL A 145 12.12 -13.99 -5.84
CA VAL A 145 11.92 -13.02 -6.93
C VAL A 145 12.26 -11.61 -6.47
N TYR A 146 11.77 -11.21 -5.29
CA TYR A 146 12.04 -9.90 -4.70
C TYR A 146 13.54 -9.66 -4.49
N VAL A 147 14.25 -10.63 -3.91
CA VAL A 147 15.72 -10.56 -3.73
C VAL A 147 16.44 -10.44 -5.08
N LYS A 148 16.05 -11.24 -6.08
CA LYS A 148 16.65 -11.19 -7.42
C LYS A 148 16.44 -9.82 -8.09
N MET A 149 15.24 -9.26 -7.99
CA MET A 149 14.94 -7.93 -8.52
C MET A 149 15.73 -6.84 -7.79
N GLY A 150 15.83 -6.93 -6.46
CA GLY A 150 16.60 -6.00 -5.63
C GLY A 150 18.10 -6.01 -5.99
N LEU A 151 18.71 -7.20 -6.09
CA LEU A 151 20.10 -7.34 -6.53
C LEU A 151 20.33 -6.75 -7.93
N ARG A 152 19.38 -6.94 -8.85
CA ARG A 152 19.46 -6.35 -10.20
C ARG A 152 19.45 -4.82 -10.16
N LYS A 153 18.63 -4.20 -9.30
CA LYS A 153 18.58 -2.73 -9.14
C LYS A 153 19.81 -2.17 -8.41
N MET A 154 20.43 -2.95 -7.51
CA MET A 154 21.70 -2.54 -6.88
C MET A 154 22.87 -2.50 -7.87
N VAL A 155 22.85 -3.39 -8.87
CA VAL A 155 23.91 -3.48 -9.90
C VAL A 155 23.62 -2.57 -11.10
N GLY A 156 22.34 -2.32 -11.41
CA GLY A 156 21.90 -1.57 -12.58
C GLY A 156 21.04 -0.35 -12.25
N ARG A 157 21.39 0.79 -12.88
CA ARG A 157 20.72 2.12 -12.91
C ARG A 157 20.97 3.09 -11.75
N LYS A 158 21.18 4.34 -12.16
CA LYS A 158 21.41 5.56 -11.35
C LYS A 158 20.11 6.35 -11.06
N MET A 159 18.90 5.79 -11.27
CA MET A 159 17.65 6.58 -11.25
C MET A 159 17.42 7.33 -9.93
N CYS A 160 17.84 6.76 -8.80
CA CYS A 160 17.75 7.41 -7.49
C CYS A 160 19.08 8.03 -7.02
N LYS A 161 20.11 8.11 -7.88
CA LYS A 161 21.47 8.50 -7.48
C LYS A 161 21.51 9.90 -6.85
N ASP A 162 20.66 10.79 -7.32
CA ASP A 162 20.58 12.18 -6.88
C ASP A 162 19.21 12.52 -6.28
N LEU A 163 18.40 11.53 -5.88
CA LEU A 163 17.05 11.75 -5.34
C LEU A 163 17.05 12.73 -4.15
N HIS A 164 18.07 12.67 -3.30
CA HIS A 164 18.25 13.58 -2.16
C HIS A 164 18.41 15.05 -2.56
N ARG A 165 18.76 15.35 -3.82
CA ARG A 165 18.86 16.71 -4.36
C ARG A 165 17.53 17.23 -4.90
N GLU A 166 16.66 16.31 -5.27
CA GLU A 166 15.33 16.58 -5.84
C GLU A 166 14.22 16.55 -4.77
N VAL A 167 14.55 16.12 -3.54
CA VAL A 167 13.60 16.02 -2.43
C VAL A 167 13.93 17.05 -1.36
N ARG A 168 12.94 17.90 -1.07
CA ARG A 168 12.94 18.82 0.06
C ARG A 168 11.92 18.33 1.09
N LEU A 169 12.37 18.13 2.32
CA LEU A 169 11.50 17.76 3.44
C LEU A 169 11.29 18.99 4.32
N GLU A 170 10.03 19.32 4.56
CA GLU A 170 9.62 20.37 5.49
C GLU A 170 8.79 19.72 6.59
N VAL A 171 9.05 20.12 7.83
CA VAL A 171 8.32 19.66 9.02
C VAL A 171 7.86 20.92 9.73
N ASP A 172 6.55 21.14 9.76
CA ASP A 172 5.91 22.25 10.48
C ASP A 172 5.68 21.91 11.96
#